data_AF-A0A099IA20-F1
#
_entry.id   AF-A0A099IA20-F1
#
_cell.length_a   1.000
_cell.length_b   1.000
_cell.length_c   1.000
_cell.angle_alpha   90.00
_cell.angle_beta   90.00
_cell.angle_gamma   90.00
#
_symmetry.space_group_name_H-M   'P 1'
#
loop_
_entity.id
_entity.type
_entity.pdbx_description
1 polymer ?
#
loop_
_entity_poly.entity_id
_entity_poly.type
_entity_poly.pdbx_seq_one_letter_code
_entity_poly.pdbx_strand_id
1 'polypeptide(L)' 'MDEKNNCEKATFIVDIKNRENHSWQGTLTWVDTNKEICFRSALELIKIIDSTMPGDEND' A
#
# COMPACT_ATOMS: atom_id res chain seq x y z
N MET A 1 6.46 -10.00 30.32
CA MET A 1 5.45 -10.51 29.38
C MET A 1 5.44 -9.54 28.24
N ASP A 2 6.25 -9.81 27.24
CA ASP A 2 6.34 -9.01 26.03
C ASP A 2 5.04 -9.26 25.25
N GLU A 3 4.10 -8.32 25.40
CA GLU A 3 2.88 -8.26 24.64
C GLU A 3 3.28 -8.12 23.17
N LYS A 4 3.34 -9.26 22.48
CA LYS A 4 3.47 -9.32 21.04
C LYS A 4 2.18 -8.73 20.48
N ASN A 5 2.14 -7.41 20.34
CA ASN A 5 1.30 -6.75 19.35
C ASN A 5 1.75 -7.30 18.00
N ASN A 6 1.12 -8.39 17.58
CA ASN A 6 1.06 -8.80 16.19
C ASN A 6 0.17 -7.79 15.46
N CYS A 7 0.59 -6.52 15.47
CA CYS A 7 0.16 -5.56 14.49
C CYS A 7 0.64 -6.14 13.17
N GLU A 8 -0.28 -6.65 12.36
CA GLU A 8 0.02 -7.21 11.04
C GLU A 8 0.65 -6.09 10.20
N LYS A 9 1.98 -6.03 10.22
CA LYS A 9 2.73 -5.00 9.52
C LYS A 9 2.70 -5.32 8.03
N ALA A 10 1.80 -4.68 7.30
CA ALA A 10 1.80 -4.78 5.85
C ALA A 10 3.03 -4.03 5.28
N THR A 11 3.89 -4.76 4.57
CA THR A 11 5.08 -4.19 3.93
C THR A 11 4.84 -3.99 2.45
N PHE A 12 5.03 -2.75 1.98
CA PHE A 12 4.82 -2.38 0.59
C PHE A 12 6.09 -1.82 -0.03
N ILE A 13 6.36 -2.20 -1.27
CA ILE A 13 7.42 -1.64 -2.11
C ILE A 13 6.76 -0.74 -3.15
N VAL A 14 7.15 0.53 -3.19
CA VAL A 14 6.63 1.51 -4.16
C VAL A 14 7.72 1.83 -5.17
N ASP A 15 7.48 1.48 -6.43
CA ASP A 15 8.35 1.83 -7.56
C ASP A 15 7.72 2.98 -8.36
N ILE A 16 8.37 4.15 -8.36
CA ILE A 16 7.89 5.33 -9.07
C ILE A 16 8.59 5.40 -10.43
N LYS A 17 7.87 5.00 -11.48
CA LYS A 17 8.43 4.93 -12.84
C LYS A 17 8.39 6.28 -13.55
N ASN A 18 7.36 7.08 -13.30
CA ASN A 18 7.22 8.34 -14.01
C ASN A 18 6.55 9.42 -13.15
N ARG A 19 6.99 10.67 -13.31
CA ARG A 19 6.49 11.86 -12.59
C ARG A 19 6.02 12.97 -13.55
N GLU A 20 5.72 12.63 -14.78
CA GLU A 20 5.21 13.58 -15.77
C GLU A 20 3.80 14.06 -15.40
N ASN A 21 3.52 15.35 -15.62
CA ASN A 21 2.25 16.01 -15.28
C ASN A 21 1.88 16.00 -13.78
N HIS A 22 2.87 16.03 -12.88
CA HIS A 22 2.64 16.03 -11.41
C HIS A 22 1.94 14.78 -10.86
N SER A 23 1.68 13.77 -11.70
CA SER A 23 1.06 12.50 -11.29
C SER A 23 2.15 11.46 -11.03
N TRP A 24 2.18 10.92 -9.81
CA TRP A 24 3.01 9.76 -9.51
C TRP A 24 2.40 8.53 -10.18
N GLN A 25 3.14 7.94 -11.12
CA GLN A 25 2.76 6.72 -11.81
C GLN A 25 3.81 5.66 -11.55
N GLY A 26 3.36 4.44 -11.24
CA GLY A 26 4.25 3.41 -10.77
C GLY A 26 3.55 2.12 -10.40
N THR A 27 4.27 1.29 -9.68
CA THR A 27 3.81 -0.02 -9.21
C THR A 27 4.00 -0.14 -7.70
N LEU A 28 2.97 -0.64 -7.02
CA LEU A 28 2.97 -0.99 -5.61
C LEU A 28 3.01 -2.51 -5.50
N THR A 29 4.04 -3.04 -4.85
CA THR A 29 4.16 -4.47 -4.59
C THR A 29 3.97 -4.74 -3.11
N TRP A 30 2.90 -5.47 -2.78
CA TRP A 30 2.66 -5.96 -1.44
C TRP A 30 3.52 -7.20 -1.20
N VAL A 31 4.49 -7.08 -0.29
CA VAL A 31 5.48 -8.13 -0.02
C VAL A 31 4.82 -9.37 0.59
N ASP A 32 3.84 -9.16 1.46
CA ASP A 32 3.18 -10.24 2.21
C ASP A 32 2.37 -11.17 1.30
N THR A 33 1.62 -10.60 0.36
CA THR A 33 0.79 -11.35 -0.58
C THR A 33 1.43 -11.55 -1.95
N ASN A 34 2.67 -11.07 -2.12
CA ASN A 34 3.40 -11.01 -3.40
C ASN A 34 2.58 -10.39 -4.55
N LYS A 35 1.71 -9.42 -4.25
CA LYS A 35 0.77 -8.83 -5.22
C LYS A 35 1.32 -7.51 -5.72
N GLU A 36 1.45 -7.37 -7.04
CA GLU A 36 1.83 -6.12 -7.70
C GLU A 36 0.59 -5.40 -8.25
N ILE A 37 0.49 -4.10 -8.02
CA ILE A 37 -0.63 -3.26 -8.42
C ILE A 37 -0.09 -1.97 -9.03
N CYS A 38 -0.48 -1.68 -10.28
CA CYS A 38 -0.13 -0.43 -10.93
C CYS A 38 -1.00 0.72 -10.39
N PHE A 39 -0.39 1.83 -9.98
CA PHE A 39 -1.10 3.04 -9.61
C PHE A 39 -0.83 4.16 -10.62
N ARG A 40 -1.86 4.95 -10.92
CA ARG A 40 -1.79 6.06 -11.89
C ARG A 40 -1.74 7.44 -11.24
N SER A 41 -1.83 7.52 -9.92
CA SER A 41 -1.79 8.76 -9.14
C SER A 41 -1.52 8.48 -7.66
N ALA A 42 -1.09 9.50 -6.92
CA ALA A 42 -0.87 9.39 -5.47
C ALA A 42 -2.14 9.00 -4.70
N LEU A 43 -3.31 9.47 -5.14
CA LEU A 43 -4.59 9.14 -4.51
C LEU A 43 -5.02 7.68 -4.75
N GLU A 44 -4.73 7.13 -5.93
CA GLU A 44 -4.91 5.70 -6.22
C GLU A 44 -4.00 4.85 -5.32
N LEU A 45 -2.74 5.24 -5.16
CA LEU A 45 -1.80 4.57 -4.25
C LEU A 45 -2.36 4.49 -2.82
N ILE A 46 -2.86 5.61 -2.28
CA ILE A 46 -3.46 5.66 -0.94
C ILE A 46 -4.67 4.75 -0.85
N LYS A 47 -5.58 4.77 -1.83
CA LYS A 47 -6.75 3.88 -1.85
C LYS A 47 -6.38 2.40 -1.87
N ILE A 48 -5.31 2.03 -2.59
CA ILE A 48 -4.84 0.65 -2.64
C ILE A 48 -4.32 0.22 -1.27
N ILE A 49 -3.52 1.04 -0.61
CA ILE A 49 -2.99 0.76 0.74
C ILE A 49 -4.14 0.69 1.75
N ASP A 50 -5.08 1.62 1.68
CA ASP A 50 -6.29 1.64 2.51
C ASP A 50 -7.13 0.37 2.34
N SER A 51 -7.30 -0.08 1.09
CA SER A 51 -8.01 -1.33 0.77
C SER A 51 -7.28 -2.60 1.22
N THR A 52 -5.97 -2.55 1.47
CA THR A 52 -5.17 -3.70 1.91
C THR A 52 -4.98 -3.77 3.42
N MET A 53 -5.33 -2.71 4.16
CA MET A 53 -5.31 -2.71 5.62
C MET A 53 -6.60 -3.37 6.14
N PRO A 54 -6.52 -4.54 6.80
CA PRO A 54 -7.69 -5.14 7.43
C PRO A 54 -8.09 -4.32 8.66
N GLY A 55 -9.14 -3.53 8.53
CA GLY A 55 -9.94 -3.05 9.66
C GLY A 55 -9.56 -1.67 10.23
N ASP A 56 -10.32 -0.66 9.81
CA ASP A 56 -11.05 0.18 10.76
C ASP A 56 -12.56 0.08 10.41
N GLU A 57 -13.04 -1.14 10.19
CA GLU A 57 -14.48 -1.45 10.20
C GLU A 57 -14.84 -1.81 11.65
N ASN A 58 -14.79 -0.81 12.53
CA ASN A 58 -15.47 -0.84 13.83
C ASN A 58 -16.27 0.46 14.00
N ASP A 59 -17.57 0.32 13.73
CA ASP A 59 -18.71 1.17 14.12
C ASP A 59 -18.97 2.48 13.34
#